data_AF-A0A6B2M279-F1
#
_entry.id   AF-A0A6B2M279-F1
#
_cell.length_a   1.000
_cell.length_b   1.000
_cell.length_c   1.000
_cell.angle_alpha   90.00
_cell.angle_beta   90.00
_cell.angle_gamma   90.00
#
_symmetry.space_group_name_H-M   'P 1'
#
loop_
_entity.id
_entity.type
_entity.pdbx_description
1 polymer ?
#
loop_
_entity_poly.entity_id
_entity_poly.type
_entity_poly.pdbx_seq_one_letter_code
_entity_poly.pdbx_strand_id
1 'polypeptide(L)'
;MLRLKENPVEWIKFTGVMGLSANLILWMLWWNAILPSMLLLAGIGLALLALGASFVRPRWFRGFYRGGMTVSFHIGQTFGKLLLVLFFFLLVMPMGLLLRLLGKDLLKIKINPEDATHWHPAKNNREFDRMF
;
A
#
# COMPACT_ATOMS: atom_id res chain seq x y z
N MET A 1 3.95 6.05 14.28
CA MET A 1 3.27 7.34 14.52
C MET A 1 3.12 8.07 13.20
N LEU A 2 1.91 8.50 12.85
CA LEU A 2 1.66 9.38 11.71
C LEU A 2 2.26 10.76 11.99
N ARG A 3 3.37 11.12 11.33
CA ARG A 3 3.90 12.50 11.34
C ARG A 3 3.17 13.32 10.28
N LEU A 4 2.07 13.95 10.69
CA LEU A 4 1.34 14.88 9.84
C LEU A 4 2.09 16.22 9.83
N LYS A 5 2.44 16.72 8.65
CA LYS A 5 2.90 18.10 8.50
C LYS A 5 1.65 18.98 8.56
N GLU A 6 1.46 19.67 9.68
CA GLU A 6 0.31 20.56 9.89
C GLU A 6 0.50 21.91 9.18
N ASN A 7 0.80 21.85 7.88
CA ASN A 7 0.93 23.03 7.03
C ASN A 7 -0.44 23.36 6.42
N PRO A 8 -0.90 24.62 6.47
CA PRO A 8 -2.18 25.02 5.89
C PRO A 8 -2.24 24.76 4.37
N VAL A 9 -1.10 24.79 3.69
CA VAL A 9 -0.97 24.48 2.25
C VAL A 9 -1.33 23.02 1.94
N GLU A 10 -1.03 22.08 2.84
CA GLU A 10 -1.32 20.65 2.62
C GLU A 10 -2.82 20.37 2.70
N TRP A 11 -3.55 21.10 3.53
CA TRP A 11 -5.00 20.98 3.65
C TRP A 11 -5.71 21.47 2.37
N ILE A 12 -5.24 22.59 1.80
CA ILE A 12 -5.77 23.13 0.55
C ILE A 12 -5.50 22.17 -0.62
N LYS A 13 -4.28 21.63 -0.71
CA LYS A 13 -3.92 20.62 -1.73
C LYS A 13 -4.82 19.39 -1.63
N PHE A 14 -5.08 18.90 -0.41
CA PHE A 14 -5.95 17.74 -0.20
C PHE A 14 -7.40 18.01 -0.65
N THR A 15 -7.96 19.15 -0.27
CA THR A 15 -9.31 19.57 -0.71
C THR A 15 -9.38 19.72 -2.23
N GLY A 16 -8.35 20.30 -2.86
CA GLY A 16 -8.28 20.43 -4.31
C GLY A 16 -8.19 19.09 -5.04
N VAL A 17 -7.36 18.17 -4.54
CA VAL A 17 -7.26 16.81 -5.09
C VAL A 17 -8.58 16.05 -4.94
N MET A 18 -9.26 16.17 -3.80
CA MET A 18 -10.58 15.55 -3.60
C MET A 18 -11.66 16.16 -4.51
N GLY A 19 -11.65 17.48 -4.69
CA GLY A 19 -12.57 18.15 -5.62
C GLY A 19 -12.34 17.71 -7.06
N LEU A 20 -11.07 17.58 -7.48
CA LEU A 20 -10.71 17.09 -8.81
C LEU A 20 -11.11 15.63 -8.99
N SER A 21 -10.86 14.76 -8.02
CA SER A 21 -11.24 13.35 -8.12
C SER A 21 -12.75 13.17 -8.16
N ALA A 22 -13.53 13.93 -7.39
CA ALA A 22 -14.99 13.94 -7.48
C ALA A 22 -15.49 14.40 -8.86
N ASN A 23 -14.87 15.43 -9.44
CA ASN A 23 -15.21 15.89 -10.79
C ASN A 23 -14.81 14.88 -11.88
N LEU A 24 -13.69 14.19 -11.71
CA LEU A 24 -13.28 13.10 -12.61
C LEU A 24 -14.31 11.95 -12.57
N ILE A 25 -14.83 11.60 -11.39
CA ILE A 25 -15.88 10.58 -11.23
C ILE A 25 -17.18 11.05 -11.89
N LEU A 26 -17.61 12.30 -11.66
CA LEU A 26 -18.78 12.86 -12.32
C LEU A 26 -18.63 12.88 -13.85
N TRP A 27 -17.43 13.18 -14.34
CA TRP A 27 -17.12 13.14 -15.78
C TRP A 27 -17.21 11.72 -16.34
N MET A 28 -16.66 10.73 -15.63
CA MET A 28 -16.74 9.32 -16.00
C MET A 28 -18.19 8.79 -15.97
N LEU A 29 -19.02 9.21 -15.02
CA LEU A 29 -20.45 8.85 -14.98
C LEU A 29 -21.28 9.55 -16.06
N TRP A 30 -20.93 10.79 -16.43
CA TRP A 30 -21.53 11.47 -17.57
C TRP A 30 -21.20 10.75 -18.88
N TRP A 31 -19.98 10.23 -19.02
CA TRP A 31 -19.59 9.44 -20.18
C TRP A 31 -20.41 8.15 -20.32
N ASN A 32 -20.86 7.58 -19.20
CA ASN A 32 -21.79 6.44 -19.19
C ASN A 32 -23.26 6.82 -19.43
N ALA A 33 -23.58 8.10 -19.70
CA ALA A 33 -24.93 8.64 -19.93
C ALA A 33 -25.93 8.45 -18.77
N ILE A 34 -25.43 8.18 -17.55
CA ILE A 34 -26.27 7.92 -16.36
C ILE A 34 -26.75 9.23 -15.71
N LEU A 35 -26.01 10.34 -15.89
CA LEU A 35 -26.26 11.62 -15.20
C LEU A 35 -26.44 12.80 -16.17
N PRO A 36 -27.35 13.74 -15.87
CA PRO A 36 -27.51 14.97 -16.65
C PRO A 36 -26.37 15.96 -16.42
N SER A 37 -26.06 16.78 -17.43
CA SER A 37 -24.98 17.78 -17.42
C SER A 37 -25.10 18.83 -16.30
N MET A 38 -26.30 19.04 -15.75
CA MET A 38 -26.52 19.90 -14.57
C MET A 38 -25.77 19.42 -13.33
N LEU A 39 -25.67 18.10 -13.11
CA LEU A 39 -24.94 17.56 -11.95
C LEU A 39 -23.42 17.75 -12.08
N LEU A 40 -22.89 17.76 -13.30
CA LEU A 40 -21.49 18.11 -13.56
C LEU A 40 -21.20 19.57 -13.18
N LEU A 41 -22.02 20.52 -13.66
CA LEU A 41 -21.87 21.93 -13.31
C LEU A 41 -22.05 22.18 -11.80
N ALA A 42 -23.00 21.49 -11.16
CA ALA A 42 -23.18 21.56 -9.72
C ALA A 42 -21.95 21.01 -8.97
N GLY A 43 -21.35 19.92 -9.44
CA GLY A 43 -20.12 19.34 -8.87
C GLY A 43 -18.91 20.26 -9.01
N ILE A 44 -18.76 20.93 -10.15
CA ILE A 44 -17.71 21.94 -10.37
C ILE A 44 -17.92 23.13 -9.43
N GLY A 45 -19.15 23.64 -9.34
CA GLY A 45 -19.51 24.76 -8.45
C GLY A 45 -19.25 24.43 -6.98
N LEU A 46 -19.64 23.24 -6.54
CA LEU A 46 -19.42 22.77 -5.17
C LEU A 46 -17.91 22.63 -4.85
N ALA A 47 -17.12 22.11 -5.80
CA ALA A 47 -15.68 21.97 -5.63
C ALA A 47 -14.97 23.33 -5.55
N LEU A 48 -15.37 24.31 -6.38
CA LEU A 48 -14.86 25.68 -6.33
C LEU A 48 -15.25 26.39 -5.03
N LEU A 49 -16.49 26.21 -4.56
CA LEU A 49 -16.94 26.74 -3.27
C LEU A 49 -16.17 26.12 -2.10
N ALA A 50 -15.94 24.80 -2.13
CA ALA A 50 -15.16 24.11 -1.11
C ALA A 50 -13.69 24.58 -1.09
N LEU A 51 -13.09 24.79 -2.28
CA LEU A 51 -11.75 25.36 -2.42
C LEU A 51 -11.68 26.80 -1.89
N GLY A 52 -12.64 27.65 -2.25
CA GLY A 52 -12.74 29.03 -1.77
C GLY A 52 -12.93 29.10 -0.25
N ALA A 53 -13.83 28.27 0.31
CA ALA A 53 -14.05 28.17 1.75
C ALA A 53 -12.81 27.68 2.50
N SER A 54 -12.02 26.77 1.89
CA SER A 54 -10.77 26.28 2.46
C SER A 54 -9.68 27.37 2.52
N PHE A 55 -9.74 28.39 1.65
CA PHE A 55 -8.85 29.55 1.67
C PHE A 55 -9.22 30.55 2.78
N VAL A 56 -10.53 30.76 3.03
CA VAL A 56 -11.02 31.75 4.00
C VAL A 56 -10.90 31.25 5.44
N ARG A 57 -11.13 29.95 5.71
CA ARG A 57 -11.00 29.36 7.05
C ARG A 57 -10.34 27.96 7.04
N PRO A 58 -9.00 27.88 6.92
CA PRO A 58 -8.29 26.60 6.85
C PRO A 58 -8.40 25.74 8.12
N ARG A 59 -8.69 26.33 9.30
CA ARG A 59 -8.77 25.59 10.58
C ARG A 59 -9.91 24.56 10.63
N TRP A 60 -11.01 24.78 9.92
CA TRP A 60 -12.13 23.82 9.88
C TRP A 60 -11.77 22.53 9.12
N PHE A 61 -10.96 22.65 8.06
CA PHE A 61 -10.52 21.51 7.24
C PHE A 61 -9.43 20.68 7.91
N ARG A 62 -8.81 21.16 8.99
CA ARG A 62 -7.81 20.41 9.77
C ARG A 62 -8.36 19.10 10.32
N GLY A 63 -9.60 19.10 10.82
CA GLY A 63 -10.25 17.89 11.36
C GLY A 63 -10.51 16.85 10.27
N PHE A 64 -11.01 17.31 9.11
CA PHE A 64 -11.29 16.47 7.96
C PHE A 64 -10.00 15.87 7.35
N TYR A 65 -8.96 16.68 7.17
CA TYR A 65 -7.65 16.22 6.70
C TYR A 65 -7.06 15.17 7.65
N ARG A 66 -7.12 15.40 8.96
CA ARG A 66 -6.59 14.46 9.95
C ARG A 66 -7.33 13.13 9.92
N GLY A 67 -8.66 13.17 9.90
CA GLY A 67 -9.50 11.96 9.79
C GLY A 67 -9.21 11.19 8.51
N GLY A 68 -9.23 11.88 7.35
CA GLY A 68 -8.94 11.27 6.06
C GLY A 68 -7.55 10.66 6.00
N MET A 69 -6.53 11.34 6.53
CA MET A 69 -5.16 10.84 6.50
C MET A 69 -4.96 9.63 7.42
N THR A 70 -5.62 9.59 8.59
CA THR A 70 -5.61 8.42 9.47
C THR A 70 -6.29 7.22 8.82
N VAL A 71 -7.45 7.42 8.19
CA VAL A 71 -8.15 6.35 7.47
C VAL A 71 -7.29 5.82 6.31
N SER A 72 -6.77 6.71 5.46
CA SER A 72 -5.89 6.34 4.36
C SER A 72 -4.64 5.58 4.82
N PHE A 73 -4.06 5.98 5.95
CA PHE A 73 -2.92 5.27 6.52
C PHE A 73 -3.27 3.85 6.97
N HIS A 74 -4.38 3.68 7.69
CA HIS A 74 -4.81 2.35 8.11
C HIS A 74 -5.18 1.46 6.92
N ILE A 75 -5.86 2.02 5.92
CA ILE A 75 -6.14 1.30 4.67
C ILE A 75 -4.82 0.87 4.02
N GLY A 76 -3.87 1.79 3.83
CA GLY A 76 -2.57 1.49 3.24
C GLY A 76 -1.81 0.41 4.01
N GLN A 77 -1.85 0.45 5.35
CA GLN A 77 -1.21 -0.55 6.19
C GLN A 77 -1.88 -1.94 6.04
N THR A 78 -3.20 -1.99 6.02
CA THR A 78 -3.96 -3.24 5.81
C THR A 78 -3.69 -3.81 4.42
N PHE A 79 -3.72 -2.97 3.38
CA PHE A 79 -3.41 -3.39 2.01
C PHE A 79 -1.97 -3.85 1.87
N GLY A 80 -1.00 -3.18 2.51
CA GLY A 80 0.40 -3.63 2.50
C GLY A 80 0.56 -5.03 3.11
N LYS A 81 -0.12 -5.31 4.24
CA LYS A 81 -0.15 -6.65 4.83
C LYS A 81 -0.85 -7.65 3.93
N LEU A 82 -2.00 -7.28 3.36
CA LEU A 82 -2.79 -8.14 2.49
C LEU A 82 -1.99 -8.54 1.25
N LEU A 83 -1.31 -7.58 0.62
CA LEU A 83 -0.47 -7.80 -0.55
C LEU A 83 0.73 -8.68 -0.21
N LEU A 84 1.34 -8.49 0.97
CA LEU A 84 2.45 -9.33 1.44
C LEU A 84 2.00 -10.78 1.69
N VAL A 85 0.84 -10.96 2.34
CA VAL A 85 0.23 -12.28 2.55
C VAL A 85 -0.05 -12.93 1.19
N LEU A 86 -0.69 -12.21 0.29
CA LEU A 86 -1.02 -12.71 -1.04
C LEU A 86 0.25 -13.11 -1.82
N PHE A 87 1.28 -12.27 -1.80
CA PHE A 87 2.59 -12.56 -2.40
C PHE A 87 3.20 -13.84 -1.81
N PHE A 88 3.17 -13.99 -0.50
CA PHE A 88 3.69 -15.18 0.16
C PHE A 88 2.92 -16.44 -0.26
N PHE A 89 1.59 -16.39 -0.28
CA PHE A 89 0.77 -17.54 -0.64
C PHE A 89 0.76 -17.87 -2.14
N LEU A 90 0.88 -16.87 -3.03
CA LEU A 90 0.84 -17.08 -4.48
C LEU A 90 2.21 -17.33 -5.11
N LEU A 91 3.29 -16.85 -4.50
CA LEU A 91 4.63 -16.97 -5.08
C LEU A 91 5.53 -17.82 -4.19
N VAL A 92 5.72 -17.43 -2.93
CA VAL A 92 6.71 -18.09 -2.06
C VAL A 92 6.29 -19.52 -1.71
N MET A 93 5.05 -19.71 -1.27
CA MET A 93 4.51 -21.01 -0.88
C MET A 93 4.51 -22.02 -2.06
N PRO A 94 3.94 -21.71 -3.24
CA PRO A 94 3.94 -22.66 -4.34
C PRO A 94 5.32 -22.87 -4.91
N MET A 95 6.22 -21.87 -4.88
CA MET A 95 7.63 -22.11 -5.23
C MET A 95 8.25 -23.15 -4.29
N GLY A 96 8.11 -23.00 -2.97
CA GLY A 96 8.60 -24.00 -2.02
C GLY A 96 7.98 -25.38 -2.23
N LEU A 97 6.68 -25.44 -2.53
CA LEU A 97 5.97 -26.69 -2.80
C LEU A 97 6.44 -27.34 -4.11
N LEU A 98 6.64 -26.56 -5.17
CA LEU A 98 7.19 -27.01 -6.44
C LEU A 98 8.59 -27.60 -6.22
N LEU A 99 9.48 -26.89 -5.52
CA LEU A 99 10.83 -27.40 -5.22
C LEU A 99 10.78 -28.71 -4.43
N ARG A 100 9.84 -28.84 -3.48
CA ARG A 100 9.61 -30.07 -2.72
C ARG A 100 9.11 -31.22 -3.62
N LEU A 101 8.18 -30.94 -4.54
CA LEU A 101 7.68 -31.91 -5.53
C LEU A 101 8.77 -32.33 -6.53
N LEU A 102 9.64 -31.41 -6.92
CA LEU A 102 10.82 -31.66 -7.77
C LEU A 102 11.92 -32.46 -7.03
N GLY A 103 11.71 -32.85 -5.76
CA GLY A 103 12.66 -33.63 -4.97
C GLY A 103 13.94 -32.88 -4.60
N LYS A 104 13.99 -31.55 -4.83
CA LYS A 104 15.14 -30.72 -4.48
C LYS A 104 15.09 -30.38 -3.00
N ASP A 105 15.81 -31.16 -2.19
CA ASP A 105 16.07 -30.83 -0.80
C ASP A 105 17.16 -29.75 -0.72
N LEU A 106 16.76 -28.49 -0.93
CA LEU A 106 17.69 -27.35 -0.85
C LEU A 106 18.31 -27.18 0.53
N LEU A 107 17.60 -27.60 1.58
CA LEU A 107 18.08 -27.48 2.96
C LEU A 107 18.78 -28.75 3.46
N LYS A 108 18.85 -29.83 2.65
CA LYS A 108 19.39 -31.14 3.05
C LYS A 108 18.87 -31.59 4.42
N ILE A 109 17.60 -31.36 4.70
CA ILE A 109 16.98 -31.70 5.99
C ILE A 109 16.74 -33.20 6.12
N LYS A 110 16.67 -33.94 5.00
CA LYS A 110 16.53 -35.39 5.07
C LYS A 110 17.72 -36.02 5.78
N ILE A 111 17.44 -36.61 6.94
CA ILE A 111 18.37 -37.43 7.73
C ILE A 111 18.79 -38.62 6.87
N ASN A 112 20.06 -38.68 6.52
CA ASN A 112 20.64 -39.82 5.84
C ASN A 112 21.06 -40.82 6.93
N PRO A 113 20.51 -42.04 6.98
CA PRO A 113 20.80 -43.01 8.05
C PRO A 113 22.27 -43.49 8.07
N GLU A 114 23.05 -43.18 7.03
CA GLU A 114 24.48 -43.48 6.97
C GLU A 114 25.38 -42.36 7.52
N ASP A 115 24.83 -41.16 7.74
CA ASP A 115 25.59 -40.04 8.32
C ASP A 115 25.49 -40.07 9.85
N ALA A 116 26.63 -40.23 10.52
CA ALA A 116 26.71 -40.23 11.99
C ALA A 116 26.36 -38.86 12.61
N THR A 117 26.46 -37.77 11.84
CA THR A 117 26.13 -36.41 12.30
C THR A 117 25.61 -35.52 11.16
N HIS A 118 24.81 -34.50 11.47
CA HIS A 118 24.33 -33.49 10.51
C HIS A 118 25.36 -32.41 10.14
N TRP A 119 26.62 -32.55 10.58
CA TRP A 119 27.65 -31.56 10.30
C TRP A 119 28.06 -31.61 8.83
N HIS A 120 27.84 -30.51 8.12
CA HIS A 120 28.38 -30.33 6.77
C HIS A 120 29.66 -29.49 6.84
N PRO A 121 30.74 -29.88 6.12
CA PRO A 121 31.94 -29.08 6.06
C PRO A 121 31.63 -27.72 5.43
N ALA A 122 32.09 -26.64 6.07
CA ALA A 122 31.97 -25.31 5.52
C ALA A 122 32.60 -25.26 4.12
N LYS A 123 31.90 -24.60 3.18
CA LYS A 123 32.29 -24.57 1.76
C LYS A 123 33.67 -23.93 1.52
N ASN A 124 34.21 -23.21 2.49
CA ASN A 124 35.42 -22.43 2.34
C ASN A 124 36.31 -22.54 3.58
N ASN A 125 37.60 -22.80 3.38
CA ASN A 125 38.58 -22.93 4.45
C ASN A 125 39.40 -21.64 4.64
N ARG A 126 38.83 -20.49 4.26
CA ARG A 126 39.46 -19.18 4.45
C ARG A 126 39.30 -18.75 5.89
N GLU A 127 40.39 -18.28 6.49
CA GLU A 127 40.52 -17.96 7.91
C GLU A 127 39.43 -17.01 8.43
N PHE A 128 38.97 -16.08 7.59
CA PHE A 128 37.92 -15.11 7.93
C PHE A 128 36.50 -15.72 8.03
N ASP A 129 36.22 -16.83 7.34
CA ASP A 129 34.91 -17.50 7.38
C ASP A 129 34.75 -18.39 8.62
N ARG A 130 35.80 -18.55 9.44
CA ARG A 130 35.77 -19.35 10.69
C ARG A 130 35.32 -18.57 11.93
N MET A 131 35.23 -17.25 11.82
CA MET A 131 34.95 -16.35 12.96
C MET A 131 33.46 -16.05 13.16
N PHE A 132 32.61 -16.46 12.21
CA PHE A 132 31.16 -16.28 12.21
C PHE A 132 30.46 -17.61 11.96
#